data_AF-A0AA96TM25-F1
#
_entry.id   AF-A0AA96TM25-F1
#
_cell.length_a   1.000
_cell.length_b   1.000
_cell.length_c   1.000
_cell.angle_alpha   90.00
_cell.angle_beta   90.00
_cell.angle_gamma   90.00
#
_symmetry.space_group_name_H-M   'P 1'
#
loop_
_entity.id
_entity.type
_entity.pdbx_description
1 polymer ?
#
loop_
_entity_poly.entity_id
_entity_poly.type
_entity_poly.pdbx_seq_one_letter_code
_entity_poly.pdbx_strand_id
1 'polypeptide(L)'
;MRAARQRVRSRRRRLGALTAVLTAGLGVGALLPATAQSGPVAGAGNHFLLSGAGDTSGVAAERFWFGRADDEVYLGDVIDRSGALVGDGRDDVLVRRGNTFTVRGAGGRTFAYGDPGDTVLVGDWDGDGTDTLAVRRGNSYFLSNSLTSGVADAVVVYGDPGDVVLVGNWDGDTSAADAPRPVTTDTLMVRRGHHYFVKNSLATGVADADFFFGEPGDTVLVGDWATAPGPGTPGRSGDSADQLAVRRGNVNHLSAEVWTARRGSALPTRSSVAYGEPGDTAFAAQLPRTYPTPGGPQTVYGDGFGVRRAGVPAGTDTPPAPAAPSAADGGVRTYAAVGDSITAGFRHYDHLGAPGPSSWLQGETAGRLQLAGGWAVPGTTTAQMLAHVAPADADVLVLLGGTNDVIRGVPWEVTAGNLQAIAAKVGARNTLAVGIVPIGWLPGAREQFNARLAALASEQGWRYVDPWLPLTAGDRWAPGASPDDLHPTPQAAFAAGRTIADAAWQAAARRGPR
;
A
#
# COMPACT_ATOMS: atom_id res chain seq x y z
N MET A 1 -19.11 -34.33 54.57
CA MET A 1 -20.13 -35.39 54.44
C MET A 1 -21.51 -34.74 54.25
N ARG A 2 -22.21 -35.10 53.15
CA ARG A 2 -23.67 -35.08 52.88
C ARG A 2 -24.44 -33.76 53.11
N ALA A 3 -24.83 -32.99 52.09
CA ALA A 3 -25.78 -33.21 50.98
C ALA A 3 -27.27 -32.94 51.28
N ALA A 4 -27.78 -31.93 50.55
CA ALA A 4 -29.03 -31.92 49.75
C ALA A 4 -30.33 -31.33 50.34
N ARG A 5 -30.90 -30.34 49.61
CA ARG A 5 -32.18 -30.36 48.86
C ARG A 5 -32.92 -29.01 48.90
N GLN A 6 -33.25 -28.45 47.74
CA GLN A 6 -34.65 -28.33 47.28
C GLN A 6 -34.78 -27.90 45.81
N ARG A 7 -35.49 -28.74 45.03
CA ARG A 7 -36.20 -28.42 43.76
C ARG A 7 -37.50 -27.66 44.15
N VAL A 8 -38.31 -26.98 43.33
CA VAL A 8 -39.07 -27.32 42.09
C VAL A 8 -39.81 -25.99 41.72
N ARG A 9 -39.95 -25.50 40.48
CA ARG A 9 -41.14 -25.74 39.61
C ARG A 9 -41.06 -25.00 38.27
N SER A 10 -41.34 -25.79 37.23
CA SER A 10 -41.64 -25.46 35.84
C SER A 10 -43.07 -24.92 35.65
N ARG A 11 -43.29 -24.08 34.61
CA ARG A 11 -44.53 -24.09 33.80
C ARG A 11 -44.23 -23.83 32.32
N ARG A 12 -44.90 -24.60 31.46
CA ARG A 12 -44.81 -24.65 29.99
C ARG A 12 -45.77 -23.65 29.30
N ARG A 13 -45.27 -23.09 28.19
CA ARG A 13 -45.88 -22.80 26.86
C ARG A 13 -47.24 -22.10 26.74
N ARG A 14 -47.27 -21.04 25.89
CA ARG A 14 -48.21 -20.91 24.76
C ARG A 14 -47.49 -20.35 23.52
N LEU A 15 -47.83 -20.95 22.38
CA LEU A 15 -47.51 -20.55 21.01
C LEU A 15 -48.31 -19.28 20.64
N GLY A 16 -47.68 -18.37 19.89
CA GLY A 16 -48.31 -17.34 19.08
C GLY A 16 -47.46 -17.17 17.82
N ALA A 17 -48.08 -17.30 16.65
CA ALA A 17 -47.43 -17.33 15.34
C ALA A 17 -47.43 -15.95 14.66
N LEU A 18 -46.57 -15.84 13.62
CA LEU A 18 -46.33 -14.73 12.68
C LEU A 18 -45.58 -13.52 13.29
N THR A 19 -44.53 -12.96 12.66
CA THR A 19 -44.40 -12.60 11.23
C THR A 19 -42.91 -12.58 10.83
N ALA A 20 -42.61 -13.03 9.61
CA ALA A 20 -41.29 -12.86 9.00
C ALA A 20 -41.02 -11.37 8.72
N VAL A 21 -39.91 -10.85 9.22
CA VAL A 21 -39.29 -9.61 8.74
C VAL A 21 -37.85 -9.95 8.39
N LEU A 22 -37.51 -9.81 7.11
CA LEU A 22 -36.13 -9.75 6.66
C LEU A 22 -35.44 -8.59 7.39
N THR A 23 -34.44 -8.89 8.21
CA THR A 23 -33.39 -7.92 8.55
C THR A 23 -32.12 -8.33 7.85
N ALA A 24 -31.76 -7.51 6.87
CA ALA A 24 -30.48 -7.53 6.17
C ALA A 24 -29.33 -7.54 7.19
N GLY A 25 -28.31 -8.35 6.91
CA GLY A 25 -27.09 -8.42 7.69
C GLY A 25 -26.38 -7.07 7.70
N LEU A 26 -26.31 -6.45 8.87
CA LEU A 26 -25.31 -5.45 9.18
C LEU A 26 -24.12 -6.18 9.80
N GLY A 27 -23.20 -6.64 8.96
CA GLY A 27 -21.86 -7.00 9.37
C GLY A 27 -21.09 -5.73 9.71
N VAL A 28 -21.23 -5.23 10.93
CA VAL A 28 -20.31 -4.24 11.49
C VAL A 28 -19.06 -5.01 11.86
N GLY A 29 -18.06 -4.97 10.98
CA GLY A 29 -16.72 -5.44 11.32
C GLY A 29 -16.11 -4.52 12.38
N ALA A 30 -15.71 -5.09 13.50
CA ALA A 30 -15.00 -4.39 14.55
C ALA A 30 -13.62 -3.94 14.04
N LEU A 31 -13.28 -2.69 14.34
CA LEU A 31 -11.99 -2.06 14.05
C LEU A 31 -11.06 -2.31 15.25
N LEU A 32 -9.81 -2.65 14.95
CA LEU A 32 -8.73 -2.97 15.90
C LEU A 32 -7.90 -1.70 16.22
N PRO A 33 -7.25 -1.62 17.39
CA PRO A 33 -6.29 -0.55 17.69
C PRO A 33 -5.04 -0.64 16.79
N ALA A 34 -4.45 0.53 16.57
CA ALA A 34 -3.43 0.87 15.59
C ALA A 34 -2.00 0.69 16.11
N THR A 35 -1.02 0.72 15.20
CA THR A 35 0.39 0.41 15.52
C THR A 35 1.33 1.58 15.49
N ALA A 36 2.19 1.62 16.50
CA ALA A 36 3.17 2.67 16.67
C ALA A 36 4.59 2.24 16.24
N GLN A 37 4.98 2.69 15.05
CA GLN A 37 6.35 2.51 14.60
C GLN A 37 7.34 3.46 15.31
N SER A 38 8.54 2.96 15.60
CA SER A 38 9.62 3.67 16.27
C SER A 38 9.96 5.04 15.67
N GLY A 39 9.83 6.12 16.43
CA GLY A 39 10.32 7.42 15.99
C GLY A 39 9.66 7.92 14.70
N PRO A 40 10.24 8.92 14.03
CA PRO A 40 9.76 9.28 12.70
C PRO A 40 10.03 8.12 11.73
N VAL A 41 9.08 7.86 10.84
CA VAL A 41 9.25 6.99 9.66
C VAL A 41 10.36 7.59 8.78
N ALA A 42 11.60 7.18 9.04
CA ALA A 42 12.80 7.90 8.61
C ALA A 42 13.07 7.77 7.09
N GLY A 43 13.10 8.91 6.39
CA GLY A 43 13.52 9.04 5.00
C GLY A 43 12.92 10.27 4.32
N ALA A 44 13.26 10.51 3.06
CA ALA A 44 12.83 11.69 2.30
C ALA A 44 11.66 11.36 1.37
N GLY A 45 10.68 12.25 1.29
CA GLY A 45 9.58 12.13 0.31
C GLY A 45 8.25 12.64 0.82
N ASN A 46 7.23 12.67 -0.01
CA ASN A 46 5.90 13.07 0.48
C ASN A 46 4.80 12.30 -0.23
N HIS A 47 5.17 11.26 -0.97
CA HIS A 47 4.26 10.37 -1.66
C HIS A 47 4.12 9.08 -0.85
N PHE A 48 2.91 8.81 -0.39
CA PHE A 48 2.54 7.67 0.43
C PHE A 48 1.82 6.65 -0.43
N LEU A 49 2.19 5.38 -0.28
CA LEU A 49 1.58 4.24 -0.95
C LEU A 49 1.26 3.18 0.10
N LEU A 50 -0.02 2.86 0.28
CA LEU A 50 -0.50 1.92 1.31
C LEU A 50 -1.09 0.68 0.64
N SER A 51 -0.70 -0.52 1.05
CA SER A 51 -1.17 -1.79 0.48
C SER A 51 -2.62 -2.08 0.87
N GLY A 52 -2.99 -1.73 2.10
CA GLY A 52 -4.21 -2.21 2.75
C GLY A 52 -4.03 -3.57 3.43
N ALA A 53 -4.91 -3.83 4.39
CA ALA A 53 -4.90 -4.98 5.29
C ALA A 53 -4.85 -6.30 4.52
N GLY A 54 -3.81 -7.10 4.78
CA GLY A 54 -3.59 -8.41 4.17
C GLY A 54 -3.27 -8.40 2.67
N ASP A 55 -3.09 -7.23 2.04
CA ASP A 55 -2.77 -7.19 0.62
C ASP A 55 -1.30 -7.48 0.36
N THR A 56 -1.06 -8.60 -0.32
CA THR A 56 0.27 -9.04 -0.75
C THR A 56 0.50 -8.86 -2.24
N SER A 57 -0.42 -8.20 -2.96
CA SER A 57 -0.35 -8.00 -4.41
C SER A 57 0.83 -7.15 -4.88
N GLY A 58 1.43 -6.36 -3.98
CA GLY A 58 2.44 -5.36 -4.30
C GLY A 58 1.85 -4.05 -4.84
N VAL A 59 0.53 -3.94 -4.97
CA VAL A 59 -0.16 -2.75 -5.47
C VAL A 59 -0.70 -1.93 -4.30
N ALA A 60 -0.47 -0.62 -4.33
CA ALA A 60 -1.04 0.28 -3.35
C ALA A 60 -2.55 0.45 -3.57
N ALA A 61 -3.33 0.20 -2.52
CA ALA A 61 -4.76 0.48 -2.44
C ALA A 61 -5.05 1.98 -2.27
N GLU A 62 -4.24 2.68 -1.48
CA GLU A 62 -4.32 4.14 -1.34
C GLU A 62 -2.98 4.78 -1.72
N ARG A 63 -3.06 5.93 -2.41
CA ARG A 63 -1.90 6.74 -2.77
C ARG A 63 -2.22 8.20 -2.52
N PHE A 64 -1.31 8.94 -1.90
CA PHE A 64 -1.52 10.37 -1.68
C PHE A 64 -0.22 11.11 -1.43
N TRP A 65 -0.29 12.44 -1.56
CA TRP A 65 0.78 13.34 -1.18
C TRP A 65 0.40 14.08 0.08
N PHE A 66 1.32 14.18 1.04
CA PHE A 66 1.11 14.92 2.26
C PHE A 66 2.42 15.41 2.87
N GLY A 67 2.42 16.66 3.36
CA GLY A 67 3.60 17.27 3.95
C GLY A 67 4.72 17.60 2.96
N ARG A 68 5.86 17.98 3.52
CA ARG A 68 7.12 18.25 2.83
C ARG A 68 7.98 16.99 2.78
N ALA A 69 8.95 17.00 1.86
CA ALA A 69 9.86 15.88 1.68
C ALA A 69 10.76 15.63 2.90
N ASP A 70 11.01 16.66 3.69
CA ASP A 70 11.86 16.68 4.89
C ASP A 70 11.08 16.57 6.20
N ASP A 71 9.75 16.44 6.15
CA ASP A 71 8.95 16.24 7.36
C ASP A 71 9.29 14.90 8.03
N GLU A 72 9.34 14.94 9.37
CA GLU A 72 9.20 13.75 10.21
C GLU A 72 7.76 13.25 10.12
N VAL A 73 7.57 11.93 9.96
CA VAL A 73 6.25 11.33 9.74
C VAL A 73 5.96 10.32 10.83
N TYR A 74 4.74 10.34 11.34
CA TYR A 74 4.23 9.40 12.35
C TYR A 74 2.87 8.86 11.94
N LEU A 75 2.54 7.68 12.46
CA LEU A 75 1.26 7.00 12.26
C LEU A 75 0.64 6.73 13.63
N GLY A 76 -0.69 6.82 13.69
CA GLY A 76 -1.50 6.42 14.83
C GLY A 76 -2.94 6.86 14.67
N ASP A 77 -3.83 6.24 15.44
CA ASP A 77 -5.26 6.51 15.52
C ASP A 77 -5.56 7.72 16.42
N VAL A 78 -5.47 8.92 15.83
CA VAL A 78 -5.49 10.18 16.59
C VAL A 78 -6.75 11.02 16.36
N ILE A 79 -7.49 10.74 15.29
CA ILE A 79 -8.74 11.44 14.99
C ILE A 79 -9.90 10.52 14.59
N ASP A 80 -11.12 11.02 14.79
CA ASP A 80 -12.32 10.37 14.27
C ASP A 80 -12.70 10.93 12.90
N ARG A 81 -13.75 10.35 12.30
CA ARG A 81 -14.32 10.83 11.02
C ARG A 81 -14.78 12.29 11.04
N SER A 82 -15.06 12.87 12.21
CA SER A 82 -15.40 14.29 12.34
C SER A 82 -14.16 15.19 12.44
N GLY A 83 -12.99 14.59 12.66
CA GLY A 83 -11.72 15.24 12.90
C GLY A 83 -11.54 15.68 14.35
N ALA A 84 -12.31 15.14 15.29
CA ALA A 84 -12.04 15.31 16.72
C ALA A 84 -10.81 14.48 17.10
N LEU A 85 -10.00 14.93 18.07
CA LEU A 85 -8.78 14.25 18.53
C LEU A 85 -9.11 13.07 19.45
N VAL A 86 -9.84 12.11 18.91
CA VAL A 86 -10.29 10.86 19.54
C VAL A 86 -10.24 9.80 18.44
N GLY A 87 -9.55 8.68 18.66
CA GLY A 87 -9.34 7.67 17.62
C GLY A 87 -10.64 7.02 17.12
N ASP A 88 -10.66 6.55 15.86
CA ASP A 88 -11.75 5.74 15.30
C ASP A 88 -11.38 4.30 14.94
N GLY A 89 -10.16 3.89 15.24
CA GLY A 89 -9.52 2.63 14.89
C GLY A 89 -8.92 2.65 13.49
N ARG A 90 -8.50 3.82 12.98
CA ARG A 90 -7.79 3.92 11.70
C ARG A 90 -6.58 4.83 11.87
N ASP A 91 -5.45 4.36 11.38
CA ASP A 91 -4.25 5.18 11.32
C ASP A 91 -4.42 6.45 10.50
N ASP A 92 -4.02 7.55 11.13
CA ASP A 92 -3.81 8.83 10.51
C ASP A 92 -2.32 9.06 10.25
N VAL A 93 -2.03 9.89 9.24
CA VAL A 93 -0.67 10.34 8.98
C VAL A 93 -0.43 11.67 9.66
N LEU A 94 0.55 11.73 10.53
CA LEU A 94 1.01 12.96 11.17
C LEU A 94 2.35 13.38 10.57
N VAL A 95 2.51 14.68 10.30
CA VAL A 95 3.81 15.28 10.01
C VAL A 95 4.25 16.18 11.15
N ARG A 96 5.52 16.12 11.53
CA ARG A 96 6.10 16.92 12.60
C ARG A 96 7.16 17.88 12.08
N ARG A 97 7.11 19.12 12.55
CA ARG A 97 8.13 20.16 12.33
C ARG A 97 8.45 20.83 13.66
N GLY A 98 9.70 20.72 14.12
CA GLY A 98 10.06 21.14 15.46
C GLY A 98 9.30 20.31 16.49
N ASN A 99 8.39 20.94 17.25
CA ASN A 99 7.51 20.26 18.19
C ASN A 99 6.03 20.26 17.79
N THR A 100 5.70 20.74 16.58
CA THR A 100 4.31 20.83 16.09
C THR A 100 3.99 19.67 15.18
N PHE A 101 2.88 18.98 15.46
CA PHE A 101 2.30 17.91 14.67
C PHE A 101 1.15 18.45 13.84
N THR A 102 1.02 18.00 12.59
CA THR A 102 -0.11 18.27 11.71
C THR A 102 -0.70 16.95 11.25
N VAL A 103 -1.98 16.72 11.50
CA VAL A 103 -2.68 15.49 11.12
C VAL A 103 -3.20 15.62 9.69
N ARG A 104 -3.05 14.56 8.88
CA ARG A 104 -3.65 14.45 7.55
C ARG A 104 -5.14 14.19 7.69
N GLY A 105 -5.97 15.01 7.06
CA GLY A 105 -7.41 15.01 7.33
C GLY A 105 -7.74 15.98 8.46
N ALA A 106 -8.99 16.02 8.93
CA ALA A 106 -9.43 16.93 10.00
C ALA A 106 -9.21 18.45 9.77
N GLY A 107 -9.06 18.91 8.53
CA GLY A 107 -8.84 20.34 8.25
C GLY A 107 -7.44 20.85 8.61
N GLY A 108 -6.45 19.95 8.75
CA GLY A 108 -5.06 20.32 9.04
C GLY A 108 -4.85 20.73 10.49
N ARG A 109 -5.56 20.08 11.43
CA ARG A 109 -5.39 20.30 12.87
C ARG A 109 -3.94 20.13 13.28
N THR A 110 -3.52 20.98 14.20
CA THR A 110 -2.18 20.96 14.77
C THR A 110 -2.22 20.93 16.28
N PHE A 111 -1.26 20.25 16.87
CA PHE A 111 -0.97 20.28 18.30
C PHE A 111 0.55 20.23 18.49
N ALA A 112 1.01 20.54 19.69
CA ALA A 112 2.44 20.55 20.00
C ALA A 112 2.72 19.76 21.27
N TYR A 113 3.81 18.98 21.23
CA TYR A 113 4.27 18.20 22.37
C TYR A 113 5.79 17.99 22.29
N GLY A 114 6.44 18.05 23.45
CA GLY A 114 7.89 17.99 23.57
C GLY A 114 8.64 19.24 23.08
N ASP A 115 9.96 19.12 23.11
CA ASP A 115 10.90 20.12 22.62
C ASP A 115 11.40 19.75 21.22
N PRO A 116 11.82 20.75 20.41
CA PRO A 116 12.51 20.47 19.15
C PRO A 116 13.75 19.59 19.37
N GLY A 117 13.84 18.48 18.64
CA GLY A 117 14.94 17.52 18.74
C GLY A 117 14.67 16.33 19.67
N ASP A 118 13.58 16.33 20.43
CA ASP A 118 13.13 15.13 21.12
C ASP A 118 12.74 14.04 20.11
N THR A 119 13.08 12.79 20.41
CA THR A 119 12.48 11.63 19.73
C THR A 119 11.06 11.46 20.25
N VAL A 120 10.10 11.33 19.33
CA VAL A 120 8.69 11.10 19.70
C VAL A 120 8.27 9.69 19.34
N LEU A 121 7.40 9.12 20.14
CA LEU A 121 6.69 7.87 19.89
C LEU A 121 5.19 8.17 19.91
N VAL A 122 4.43 7.39 19.14
CA VAL A 122 2.96 7.40 19.15
C VAL A 122 2.50 6.11 19.86
N GLY A 123 1.28 6.04 20.37
CA GLY A 123 0.71 4.81 20.92
C GLY A 123 -0.39 5.06 21.96
N ASP A 124 -1.15 4.02 22.27
CA ASP A 124 -2.25 4.04 23.25
C ASP A 124 -1.72 3.68 24.65
N TRP A 125 -1.20 4.68 25.37
CA TRP A 125 -0.53 4.47 26.65
C TRP A 125 -1.45 4.12 27.82
N ASP A 126 -2.75 4.41 27.74
CA ASP A 126 -3.71 4.11 28.81
C ASP A 126 -4.82 3.14 28.42
N GLY A 127 -4.77 2.62 27.20
CA GLY A 127 -5.71 1.62 26.72
C GLY A 127 -7.11 2.21 26.55
N ASP A 128 -7.23 3.44 26.06
CA ASP A 128 -8.50 4.09 25.76
C ASP A 128 -8.91 3.99 24.28
N GLY A 129 -8.00 3.48 23.43
CA GLY A 129 -8.15 3.27 22.00
C GLY A 129 -7.76 4.49 21.16
N THR A 130 -7.25 5.57 21.76
CA THR A 130 -6.71 6.74 21.06
C THR A 130 -5.20 6.78 21.21
N ASP A 131 -4.51 6.87 20.08
CA ASP A 131 -3.07 7.07 20.10
C ASP A 131 -2.70 8.48 20.55
N THR A 132 -1.70 8.54 21.41
CA THR A 132 -1.17 9.80 21.96
C THR A 132 0.35 9.80 21.93
N LEU A 133 1.00 10.84 22.46
CA LEU A 133 2.43 11.05 22.26
C LEU A 133 3.28 10.75 23.50
N ALA A 134 4.44 10.15 23.26
CA ALA A 134 5.52 10.07 24.23
C ALA A 134 6.78 10.75 23.70
N VAL A 135 7.48 11.48 24.58
CA VAL A 135 8.82 12.02 24.31
C VAL A 135 9.87 11.09 24.90
N ARG A 136 10.91 10.77 24.15
CA ARG A 136 12.07 10.01 24.63
C ARG A 136 13.31 10.90 24.75
N ARG A 137 13.92 10.89 25.94
CA ARG A 137 15.21 11.54 26.23
C ARG A 137 16.14 10.52 26.88
N GLY A 138 17.12 10.04 26.11
CA GLY A 138 17.95 8.90 26.51
C GLY A 138 17.10 7.64 26.72
N ASN A 139 17.05 7.12 27.95
CA ASN A 139 16.23 5.96 28.31
C ASN A 139 14.98 6.33 29.13
N SER A 140 14.64 7.62 29.21
CA SER A 140 13.41 8.10 29.86
C SER A 140 12.35 8.42 28.82
N TYR A 141 11.11 7.97 29.08
CA TYR A 141 9.92 8.14 28.24
C TYR A 141 8.89 8.95 29.02
N PHE A 142 8.44 10.05 28.44
CA PHE A 142 7.51 11.01 29.01
C PHE A 142 6.18 10.89 28.26
N LEU A 143 5.28 10.07 28.81
CA LEU A 143 4.00 9.67 28.19
C LEU A 143 2.92 10.71 28.47
N SER A 144 2.16 11.09 27.46
CA SER A 144 0.99 11.96 27.59
C SER A 144 -0.22 11.24 27.04
N ASN A 145 -1.30 11.19 27.82
CA ASN A 145 -2.59 10.61 27.41
C ASN A 145 -3.49 11.68 26.76
N SER A 146 -2.88 12.75 26.27
CA SER A 146 -3.59 13.81 25.56
C SER A 146 -2.76 14.36 24.40
N LEU A 147 -3.45 14.76 23.34
CA LEU A 147 -2.87 15.45 22.19
C LEU A 147 -2.86 16.97 22.40
N THR A 148 -2.36 17.40 23.58
CA THR A 148 -2.24 18.81 23.96
C THR A 148 -0.85 19.10 24.53
N SER A 149 -0.49 20.38 24.59
CA SER A 149 0.75 20.79 25.24
C SER A 149 0.61 20.66 26.76
N GLY A 150 1.63 20.15 27.44
CA GLY A 150 1.59 20.02 28.89
C GLY A 150 2.76 19.22 29.44
N VAL A 151 2.67 18.94 30.74
CA VAL A 151 3.56 17.97 31.40
C VAL A 151 3.08 16.56 31.08
N ALA A 152 4.00 15.60 31.04
CA ALA A 152 3.68 14.19 30.87
C ALA A 152 2.86 13.66 32.07
N ASP A 153 1.92 12.76 31.79
CA ASP A 153 1.11 12.06 32.78
C ASP A 153 1.93 10.98 33.50
N ALA A 154 2.88 10.36 32.78
CA ALA A 154 3.76 9.35 33.32
C ALA A 154 5.20 9.48 32.79
N VAL A 155 6.15 9.05 33.62
CA VAL A 155 7.56 8.92 33.22
C VAL A 155 8.02 7.50 33.49
N VAL A 156 8.51 6.83 32.45
CA VAL A 156 9.05 5.47 32.50
C VAL A 156 10.53 5.49 32.15
N VAL A 157 11.35 4.71 32.85
CA VAL A 157 12.75 4.49 32.50
C VAL A 157 12.95 3.05 32.08
N TYR A 158 13.38 2.84 30.83
CA TYR A 158 13.54 1.51 30.26
C TYR A 158 14.60 1.45 29.15
N GLY A 159 15.39 0.38 29.15
CA GLY A 159 16.48 0.18 28.20
C GLY A 159 17.63 1.17 28.37
N ASP A 160 18.45 1.27 27.32
CA ASP A 160 19.63 2.12 27.25
C ASP A 160 19.42 3.29 26.27
N PRO A 161 20.13 4.42 26.44
CA PRO A 161 19.98 5.59 25.57
C PRO A 161 20.21 5.34 24.07
N GLY A 162 21.01 4.32 23.71
CA GLY A 162 21.33 3.97 22.33
C GLY A 162 20.40 2.94 21.69
N ASP A 163 19.43 2.41 22.44
CA ASP A 163 18.54 1.37 21.92
C ASP A 163 17.58 1.92 20.86
N VAL A 164 17.21 1.09 19.88
CA VAL A 164 16.03 1.35 19.03
C VAL A 164 14.80 0.96 19.84
N VAL A 165 13.74 1.79 19.83
CA VAL A 165 12.53 1.57 20.64
C VAL A 165 11.36 1.36 19.72
N LEU A 166 10.65 0.26 19.90
CA LEU A 166 9.40 -0.07 19.23
C LEU A 166 8.25 0.08 20.22
N VAL A 167 7.04 0.36 19.72
CA VAL A 167 5.82 0.49 20.51
C VAL A 167 4.76 -0.43 19.94
N GLY A 168 3.96 -1.03 20.80
CA GLY A 168 2.87 -1.92 20.40
C GLY A 168 2.33 -2.75 21.56
N ASN A 169 1.29 -3.53 21.28
CA ASN A 169 0.71 -4.51 22.17
C ASN A 169 1.39 -5.88 22.03
N TRP A 170 2.44 -6.13 22.82
CA TRP A 170 3.28 -7.33 22.64
C TRP A 170 2.69 -8.62 23.20
N ASP A 171 1.81 -8.54 24.20
CA ASP A 171 1.27 -9.69 24.92
C ASP A 171 -0.19 -10.00 24.61
N GLY A 172 -0.79 -9.22 23.71
CA GLY A 172 -2.18 -9.40 23.30
C GLY A 172 -3.14 -9.17 24.45
N ASP A 173 -2.72 -8.39 25.46
CA ASP A 173 -3.60 -8.05 26.55
C ASP A 173 -4.78 -7.22 26.02
N THR A 174 -5.92 -7.39 26.67
CA THR A 174 -7.11 -6.62 26.33
C THR A 174 -7.74 -6.18 27.64
N SER A 175 -7.78 -4.87 27.88
CA SER A 175 -8.39 -4.27 29.07
C SER A 175 -9.92 -4.49 29.12
N ALA A 176 -10.50 -4.96 28.01
CA ALA A 176 -11.90 -5.38 27.91
C ALA A 176 -12.10 -6.57 26.95
N ALA A 177 -11.72 -7.78 27.38
CA ALA A 177 -11.87 -9.03 26.61
C ALA A 177 -13.31 -9.32 26.12
N ASP A 178 -14.33 -8.75 26.78
CA ASP A 178 -15.75 -8.89 26.43
C ASP A 178 -16.34 -7.66 25.70
N ALA A 179 -15.55 -6.59 25.48
CA ALA A 179 -16.01 -5.44 24.71
C ALA A 179 -16.04 -5.76 23.21
N PRO A 180 -16.94 -5.14 22.42
CA PRO A 180 -16.95 -5.28 20.97
C PRO A 180 -15.63 -4.86 20.29
N ARG A 181 -14.77 -4.13 21.02
CA ARG A 181 -13.40 -3.76 20.70
C ARG A 181 -12.55 -4.05 21.95
N PRO A 182 -11.65 -5.04 21.93
CA PRO A 182 -10.68 -5.18 22.99
C PRO A 182 -9.74 -3.97 22.92
N VAL A 183 -9.64 -3.19 24.00
CA VAL A 183 -8.72 -2.05 24.08
C VAL A 183 -7.41 -2.56 24.64
N THR A 184 -6.29 -2.14 24.08
CA THR A 184 -4.97 -2.75 24.35
C THR A 184 -4.00 -1.65 24.69
N THR A 185 -3.25 -1.80 25.78
CA THR A 185 -2.28 -0.78 26.16
C THR A 185 -0.99 -1.01 25.40
N ASP A 186 -0.53 0.01 24.69
CA ASP A 186 0.77 -0.02 24.05
C ASP A 186 1.90 0.06 25.05
N THR A 187 2.92 -0.75 24.81
CA THR A 187 4.08 -0.84 25.69
C THR A 187 5.39 -0.85 24.91
N LEU A 188 6.52 -0.81 25.62
CA LEU A 188 7.82 -0.55 25.02
C LEU A 188 8.58 -1.85 24.74
N MET A 189 9.20 -1.93 23.57
CA MET A 189 10.23 -2.93 23.27
C MET A 189 11.52 -2.23 22.85
N VAL A 190 12.66 -2.67 23.37
CA VAL A 190 13.97 -2.14 22.95
C VAL A 190 14.75 -3.17 22.15
N ARG A 191 15.50 -2.71 21.13
CA ARG A 191 16.24 -3.55 20.19
C ARG A 191 17.72 -3.19 20.15
N ARG A 192 18.56 -4.23 20.18
CA ARG A 192 20.03 -4.17 20.04
C ARG A 192 20.48 -5.14 18.95
N GLY A 193 20.75 -4.64 17.75
CA GLY A 193 20.99 -5.50 16.59
C GLY A 193 19.75 -6.36 16.32
N HIS A 194 19.84 -7.69 16.39
CA HIS A 194 18.69 -8.59 16.17
C HIS A 194 18.11 -9.15 17.48
N HIS A 195 18.50 -8.60 18.64
CA HIS A 195 18.00 -8.97 19.97
C HIS A 195 16.97 -7.96 20.45
N TYR A 196 15.81 -8.44 20.87
CA TYR A 196 14.65 -7.65 21.30
C TYR A 196 14.36 -7.93 22.76
N PHE A 197 14.01 -6.88 23.50
CA PHE A 197 13.73 -6.90 24.93
C PHE A 197 12.35 -6.26 25.15
N VAL A 198 11.38 -7.10 25.49
CA VAL A 198 9.97 -6.73 25.59
C VAL A 198 9.65 -6.29 27.01
N LYS A 199 8.93 -5.18 27.15
CA LYS A 199 8.30 -4.75 28.38
C LYS A 199 6.79 -4.71 28.17
N ASN A 200 6.04 -5.56 28.87
CA ASN A 200 4.59 -5.67 28.82
C ASN A 200 3.88 -4.74 29.81
N SER A 201 4.55 -3.68 30.26
CA SER A 201 3.95 -2.73 31.19
C SER A 201 4.67 -1.39 31.12
N LEU A 202 3.95 -0.29 31.29
CA LEU A 202 4.51 1.07 31.38
C LEU A 202 5.06 1.36 32.78
N ALA A 203 5.97 0.51 33.25
CA ALA A 203 6.65 0.63 34.53
C ALA A 203 8.17 0.62 34.34
N THR A 204 8.87 1.45 35.12
CA THR A 204 10.34 1.48 35.14
C THR A 204 10.88 0.11 35.57
N GLY A 205 11.88 -0.40 34.85
CA GLY A 205 12.48 -1.68 35.20
C GLY A 205 13.26 -2.34 34.07
N VAL A 206 13.28 -3.67 34.12
CA VAL A 206 13.94 -4.53 33.12
C VAL A 206 12.90 -5.23 32.25
N ALA A 207 13.36 -5.86 31.17
CA ALA A 207 12.53 -6.58 30.23
C ALA A 207 11.84 -7.78 30.89
N ASP A 208 10.59 -8.01 30.52
CA ASP A 208 9.82 -9.18 30.94
C ASP A 208 10.27 -10.41 30.13
N ALA A 209 10.48 -10.22 28.83
CA ALA A 209 10.96 -11.23 27.89
C ALA A 209 12.03 -10.69 26.94
N ASP A 210 12.79 -11.60 26.32
CA ASP A 210 13.74 -11.26 25.27
C ASP A 210 13.83 -12.38 24.23
N PHE A 211 14.12 -12.04 22.97
CA PHE A 211 14.22 -12.98 21.87
C PHE A 211 15.03 -12.42 20.70
N PHE A 212 15.40 -13.28 19.76
CA PHE A 212 16.13 -12.91 18.55
C PHE A 212 15.24 -13.00 17.31
N PHE A 213 15.32 -12.00 16.41
CA PHE A 213 14.61 -12.03 15.14
C PHE A 213 15.31 -11.22 14.04
N GLY A 214 15.42 -11.82 12.84
CA GLY A 214 16.08 -11.20 11.70
C GLY A 214 17.58 -10.98 11.90
N GLU A 215 18.12 -10.01 11.18
CA GLU A 215 19.54 -9.65 11.16
C GLU A 215 19.80 -8.28 11.82
N PRO A 216 21.02 -8.02 12.33
CA PRO A 216 21.34 -6.77 13.02
C PRO A 216 21.05 -5.48 12.23
N GLY A 217 21.18 -5.53 10.90
CA GLY A 217 21.00 -4.37 10.01
C GLY A 217 19.59 -4.16 9.50
N ASP A 218 18.65 -5.04 9.85
CA ASP A 218 17.29 -4.96 9.31
C ASP A 218 16.57 -3.70 9.79
N THR A 219 15.74 -3.13 8.92
CA THR A 219 14.69 -2.20 9.32
C THR A 219 13.53 -3.00 9.91
N VAL A 220 12.97 -2.54 11.03
CA VAL A 220 11.89 -3.24 11.72
C VAL A 220 10.61 -2.43 11.63
N LEU A 221 9.53 -3.11 11.26
CA LEU A 221 8.17 -2.61 11.29
C LEU A 221 7.42 -3.36 12.40
N VAL A 222 6.48 -2.68 13.04
CA VAL A 222 5.55 -3.26 14.01
C VAL A 222 4.17 -3.22 13.38
N GLY A 223 3.40 -4.28 13.50
CA GLY A 223 2.10 -4.37 12.88
C GLY A 223 1.27 -5.53 13.41
N ASP A 224 -0.04 -5.35 13.52
CA ASP A 224 -1.00 -6.45 13.68
C ASP A 224 -1.41 -6.95 12.28
N TRP A 225 -0.52 -7.74 11.67
CA TRP A 225 -0.60 -8.06 10.25
C TRP A 225 -1.85 -8.90 9.91
N ALA A 226 -2.75 -8.34 9.11
CA ALA A 226 -3.94 -9.05 8.68
C ALA A 226 -3.64 -10.12 7.60
N THR A 227 -4.54 -11.10 7.47
CA THR A 227 -4.46 -12.13 6.41
C THR A 227 -5.63 -12.00 5.43
N ALA A 228 -5.32 -11.94 4.13
CA ALA A 228 -6.33 -11.93 3.09
C ALA A 228 -7.15 -13.24 3.07
N PRO A 229 -8.43 -13.20 2.65
CA PRO A 229 -9.23 -14.40 2.47
C PRO A 229 -8.62 -15.34 1.42
N GLY A 230 -8.66 -16.64 1.71
CA GLY A 230 -8.19 -17.70 0.82
C GLY A 230 -9.34 -18.62 0.38
N PRO A 231 -9.10 -19.55 -0.57
CA PRO A 231 -10.11 -20.54 -0.97
C PRO A 231 -10.59 -21.36 0.24
N GLY A 232 -11.83 -21.12 0.68
CA GLY A 232 -12.43 -21.81 1.82
C GLY A 232 -11.96 -21.33 3.21
N THR A 233 -11.09 -20.31 3.28
CA THR A 233 -10.65 -19.72 4.56
C THR A 233 -11.02 -18.24 4.61
N PRO A 234 -11.83 -17.81 5.59
CA PRO A 234 -12.11 -16.39 5.77
C PRO A 234 -10.80 -15.65 6.05
N GLY A 235 -10.68 -14.43 5.53
CA GLY A 235 -9.58 -13.55 5.94
C GLY A 235 -9.67 -13.30 7.45
N ARG A 236 -8.52 -13.19 8.11
CA ARG A 236 -8.49 -12.86 9.53
C ARG A 236 -7.97 -11.44 9.69
N SER A 237 -8.69 -10.67 10.48
CA SER A 237 -8.10 -9.53 11.18
C SER A 237 -6.90 -10.06 11.97
N GLY A 238 -5.92 -9.20 12.20
CA GLY A 238 -4.93 -9.46 13.22
C GLY A 238 -5.56 -9.79 14.58
N ASP A 239 -4.81 -10.40 15.49
CA ASP A 239 -5.33 -10.88 16.79
C ASP A 239 -5.22 -9.84 17.90
N SER A 240 -5.01 -8.56 17.52
CA SER A 240 -4.73 -7.41 18.39
C SER A 240 -3.36 -7.45 19.08
N ALA A 241 -2.58 -8.52 18.91
CA ALA A 241 -1.21 -8.58 19.39
C ALA A 241 -0.24 -8.25 18.24
N ASP A 242 0.72 -7.40 18.53
CA ASP A 242 1.65 -6.92 17.53
C ASP A 242 2.75 -7.92 17.21
N GLN A 243 3.03 -7.97 15.90
CA GLN A 243 4.10 -8.75 15.32
C GLN A 243 5.20 -7.85 14.80
N LEU A 244 6.36 -8.45 14.53
CA LEU A 244 7.46 -7.76 13.88
C LEU A 244 7.52 -8.13 12.41
N ALA A 245 7.89 -7.18 11.55
CA ALA A 245 8.40 -7.48 10.22
C ALA A 245 9.79 -6.89 10.05
N VAL A 246 10.75 -7.71 9.63
CA VAL A 246 12.09 -7.23 9.26
C VAL A 246 12.18 -7.04 7.76
N ARG A 247 12.64 -5.88 7.31
CA ARG A 247 12.72 -5.50 5.90
C ARG A 247 14.14 -5.58 5.36
N ARG A 248 14.29 -6.24 4.21
CA ARG A 248 15.53 -6.35 3.43
C ARG A 248 15.25 -5.99 1.98
N GLY A 249 15.81 -4.88 1.51
CA GLY A 249 15.42 -4.30 0.22
C GLY A 249 13.94 -3.94 0.25
N ASN A 250 13.12 -4.59 -0.58
CA ASN A 250 11.67 -4.43 -0.56
C ASN A 250 10.88 -5.62 -0.01
N VAL A 251 11.57 -6.61 0.56
CA VAL A 251 10.93 -7.80 1.12
C VAL A 251 10.82 -7.64 2.63
N ASN A 252 9.59 -7.74 3.13
CA ASN A 252 9.26 -7.76 4.56
C ASN A 252 9.09 -9.22 5.00
N HIS A 253 9.81 -9.64 6.04
CA HIS A 253 9.72 -10.97 6.64
C HIS A 253 8.99 -10.87 7.97
N LEU A 254 7.77 -11.41 8.02
CA LEU A 254 6.86 -11.27 9.17
C LEU A 254 7.19 -12.37 10.19
N SER A 255 7.27 -12.01 11.46
CA SER A 255 7.51 -12.93 12.56
C SER A 255 6.29 -13.81 12.86
N ALA A 256 6.46 -14.77 13.76
CA ALA A 256 5.34 -15.28 14.56
C ALA A 256 4.93 -14.26 15.63
N GLU A 257 3.82 -14.51 16.32
CA GLU A 257 3.38 -13.66 17.44
C GLU A 257 4.48 -13.48 18.49
N VAL A 258 4.70 -12.24 18.90
CA VAL A 258 5.72 -11.89 19.89
C VAL A 258 5.45 -12.58 21.23
N TRP A 259 4.18 -12.67 21.66
CA TRP A 259 3.81 -13.35 22.91
C TRP A 259 4.10 -14.86 22.92
N THR A 260 4.36 -15.47 21.75
CA THR A 260 4.79 -16.88 21.66
C THR A 260 6.30 -17.05 21.86
N ALA A 261 7.07 -15.96 21.87
CA ALA A 261 8.50 -15.98 22.06
C ALA A 261 8.87 -16.54 23.44
N ARG A 262 9.92 -17.36 23.47
CA ARG A 262 10.54 -17.81 24.72
C ARG A 262 11.81 -17.02 24.97
N ARG A 263 12.13 -16.78 26.25
CA ARG A 263 13.33 -16.04 26.65
C ARG A 263 14.60 -16.60 25.96
N GLY A 264 15.32 -15.73 25.25
CA GLY A 264 16.56 -16.04 24.53
C GLY A 264 16.39 -16.92 23.28
N SER A 265 15.16 -17.14 22.81
CA SER A 265 14.89 -17.99 21.63
C SER A 265 14.87 -17.18 20.34
N ALA A 266 15.02 -17.86 19.20
CA ALA A 266 14.79 -17.27 17.89
C ALA A 266 13.29 -17.33 17.54
N LEU A 267 12.70 -16.18 17.26
CA LEU A 267 11.33 -16.08 16.78
C LEU A 267 11.32 -16.41 15.27
N PRO A 268 10.46 -17.33 14.78
CA PRO A 268 10.51 -17.74 13.38
C PRO A 268 9.80 -16.74 12.47
N THR A 269 10.25 -16.64 11.21
CA THR A 269 9.49 -15.98 10.13
C THR A 269 8.30 -16.86 9.72
N ARG A 270 7.09 -16.30 9.68
CA ARG A 270 5.87 -16.98 9.23
C ARG A 270 5.62 -16.81 7.74
N SER A 271 5.88 -15.62 7.21
CA SER A 271 5.63 -15.30 5.82
C SER A 271 6.58 -14.20 5.34
N SER A 272 6.62 -13.98 4.04
CA SER A 272 7.41 -12.89 3.46
C SER A 272 6.64 -12.27 2.31
N VAL A 273 6.63 -10.94 2.27
CA VAL A 273 5.84 -10.15 1.33
C VAL A 273 6.72 -9.04 0.77
N ALA A 274 6.76 -8.92 -0.55
CA ALA A 274 7.41 -7.80 -1.20
C ALA A 274 6.44 -6.62 -1.30
N TYR A 275 6.86 -5.43 -0.87
CA TYR A 275 6.05 -4.22 -1.01
C TYR A 275 6.93 -2.97 -1.16
N GLY A 276 6.59 -2.13 -2.13
CA GLY A 276 7.35 -0.94 -2.53
C GLY A 276 8.69 -1.26 -3.20
N GLU A 277 9.53 -0.24 -3.30
CA GLU A 277 10.88 -0.31 -3.86
C GLU A 277 11.94 -0.44 -2.74
N PRO A 278 13.14 -0.96 -3.06
CA PRO A 278 14.23 -1.08 -2.08
C PRO A 278 14.69 0.25 -1.47
N GLY A 279 14.51 1.36 -2.19
CA GLY A 279 14.86 2.70 -1.72
C GLY A 279 13.73 3.45 -1.03
N ASP A 280 12.53 2.86 -0.94
CA ASP A 280 11.43 3.50 -0.23
C ASP A 280 11.57 3.33 1.29
N THR A 281 11.12 4.32 2.04
CA THR A 281 10.97 4.19 3.49
C THR A 281 9.69 3.44 3.80
N ALA A 282 9.79 2.27 4.43
CA ALA A 282 8.63 1.45 4.78
C ALA A 282 8.05 1.79 6.15
N PHE A 283 6.73 1.63 6.26
CA PHE A 283 5.99 1.72 7.49
C PHE A 283 4.85 0.69 7.56
N ALA A 284 4.26 0.52 8.74
CA ALA A 284 2.99 -0.17 8.92
C ALA A 284 1.86 0.86 9.00
N ALA A 285 0.71 0.55 8.42
CA ALA A 285 -0.49 1.37 8.60
C ALA A 285 -1.77 0.55 8.41
N GLN A 286 -2.76 0.88 9.22
CA GLN A 286 -4.10 0.34 9.15
C GLN A 286 -4.88 1.00 8.01
N LEU A 287 -5.12 0.21 6.96
CA LEU A 287 -6.00 0.58 5.86
C LEU A 287 -6.93 -0.61 5.57
N PRO A 288 -8.21 -0.56 6.00
CA PRO A 288 -9.14 -1.66 5.78
C PRO A 288 -9.30 -1.98 4.30
N ARG A 289 -9.46 -3.26 3.98
CA ARG A 289 -9.56 -3.71 2.58
C ARG A 289 -10.71 -4.68 2.37
N THR A 290 -11.52 -4.40 1.36
CA THR A 290 -12.63 -5.27 0.94
C THR A 290 -12.20 -6.20 -0.19
N TYR A 291 -12.33 -7.50 0.04
CA TYR A 291 -12.00 -8.55 -0.91
C TYR A 291 -13.28 -9.14 -1.53
N PRO A 292 -13.32 -9.33 -2.86
CA PRO A 292 -14.39 -10.11 -3.48
C PRO A 292 -14.17 -11.59 -3.17
N THR A 293 -15.09 -12.22 -2.44
CA THR A 293 -15.04 -13.67 -2.15
C THR A 293 -16.27 -14.39 -2.72
N PRO A 294 -16.22 -15.73 -2.91
CA PRO A 294 -17.38 -16.49 -3.37
C PRO A 294 -18.62 -16.37 -2.46
N GLY A 295 -18.43 -16.08 -1.17
CA GLY A 295 -19.51 -15.88 -0.19
C GLY A 295 -20.02 -14.44 -0.09
N GLY A 296 -19.54 -13.52 -0.94
CA GLY A 296 -19.80 -12.09 -0.88
C GLY A 296 -18.55 -11.27 -0.50
N PRO A 297 -18.62 -9.93 -0.60
CA PRO A 297 -17.50 -9.08 -0.19
C PRO A 297 -17.16 -9.26 1.30
N GLN A 298 -15.89 -9.46 1.61
CA GLN A 298 -15.38 -9.52 2.98
C GLN A 298 -14.41 -8.37 3.21
N THR A 299 -14.68 -7.51 4.19
CA THR A 299 -13.72 -6.48 4.65
C THR A 299 -12.83 -7.07 5.73
N VAL A 300 -11.52 -6.90 5.55
CA VAL A 300 -10.48 -7.25 6.52
C VAL A 300 -9.92 -5.96 7.11
N TYR A 301 -9.72 -5.97 8.42
CA TYR A 301 -9.14 -4.91 9.23
C TYR A 301 -7.78 -5.38 9.78
N GLY A 302 -7.00 -4.46 10.33
CA GLY A 302 -5.61 -4.69 10.73
C GLY A 302 -4.61 -4.10 9.73
N ASP A 303 -3.34 -4.43 9.92
CA ASP A 303 -2.27 -3.67 9.31
C ASP A 303 -1.88 -4.18 7.93
N GLY A 304 -1.51 -3.21 7.10
CA GLY A 304 -0.86 -3.40 5.83
C GLY A 304 0.50 -2.73 5.81
N PHE A 305 1.21 -2.92 4.69
CA PHE A 305 2.47 -2.23 4.45
C PHE A 305 2.20 -0.87 3.81
N GLY A 306 2.94 0.13 4.27
CA GLY A 306 3.06 1.44 3.66
C GLY A 306 4.47 1.70 3.19
N VAL A 307 4.63 2.51 2.16
CA VAL A 307 5.91 3.09 1.78
C VAL A 307 5.80 4.57 1.48
N ARG A 308 6.82 5.32 1.91
CA ARG A 308 7.03 6.72 1.57
C ARG A 308 8.15 6.78 0.53
N ARG A 309 7.82 7.36 -0.61
CA ARG A 309 8.74 7.54 -1.73
C ARG A 309 9.14 9.00 -1.85
N ALA A 310 10.41 9.22 -2.19
CA ALA A 310 10.91 10.52 -2.61
C ALA A 310 10.01 11.08 -3.72
N GLY A 311 9.29 12.16 -3.42
CA GLY A 311 8.61 12.94 -4.44
C GLY A 311 9.65 13.65 -5.30
N VAL A 312 9.29 13.99 -6.54
CA VAL A 312 10.06 14.96 -7.34
C VAL A 312 10.38 16.18 -6.44
N PRO A 313 11.63 16.67 -6.38
CA PRO A 313 11.99 17.73 -5.45
C PRO A 313 11.04 18.92 -5.59
N ALA A 314 10.30 19.22 -4.53
CA ALA A 314 9.64 20.51 -4.42
C ALA A 314 10.75 21.55 -4.32
N GLY A 315 10.97 22.29 -5.41
CA GLY A 315 11.79 23.48 -5.38
C GLY A 315 11.29 24.41 -4.28
N THR A 316 12.24 25.01 -3.57
CA THR A 316 12.05 25.98 -2.49
C THR A 316 11.05 27.08 -2.88
N ASP A 317 9.81 26.93 -2.45
CA ASP A 317 8.96 27.95 -1.82
C ASP A 317 7.58 27.34 -1.58
N THR A 318 7.10 27.43 -0.34
CA THR A 318 5.84 26.81 0.11
C THR A 318 4.62 27.54 -0.48
N PRO A 319 3.62 26.86 -1.07
CA PRO A 319 2.25 27.36 -1.10
C PRO A 319 1.40 26.69 -0.01
N PRO A 320 0.43 27.40 0.61
CA PRO A 320 -0.44 26.84 1.64
C PRO A 320 -1.49 25.88 1.04
N ALA A 321 -2.21 25.19 1.93
CA ALA A 321 -3.29 24.24 1.65
C ALA A 321 -4.23 24.67 0.50
N PRO A 322 -4.80 23.71 -0.26
CA PRO A 322 -5.35 23.96 -1.58
C PRO A 322 -6.51 24.97 -1.51
N ALA A 323 -6.28 26.18 -2.01
CA ALA A 323 -7.32 26.94 -2.66
C ALA A 323 -7.58 26.29 -4.03
N ALA A 324 -8.85 26.25 -4.46
CA ALA A 324 -9.28 25.71 -5.74
C ALA A 324 -8.34 26.15 -6.89
N PRO A 325 -8.01 25.25 -7.84
CA PRO A 325 -6.88 25.44 -8.74
C PRO A 325 -7.05 26.70 -9.60
N SER A 326 -6.07 27.62 -9.56
CA SER A 326 -5.98 28.72 -10.51
C SER A 326 -5.11 28.35 -11.72
N ALA A 327 -5.68 28.57 -12.91
CA ALA A 327 -5.20 28.14 -14.21
C ALA A 327 -3.90 28.83 -14.67
N ALA A 328 -2.87 28.02 -15.01
CA ALA A 328 -1.83 28.22 -16.04
C ALA A 328 -0.61 27.34 -15.68
N ASP A 329 -0.60 26.01 -15.76
CA ASP A 329 -0.68 25.15 -16.96
C ASP A 329 -1.25 23.75 -16.54
N GLY A 330 -2.13 23.76 -15.54
CA GLY A 330 -2.62 22.60 -14.78
C GLY A 330 -3.86 21.93 -15.36
N GLY A 331 -3.70 21.22 -16.47
CA GLY A 331 -4.72 20.31 -16.99
C GLY A 331 -4.46 18.85 -16.59
N VAL A 332 -5.51 18.11 -16.25
CA VAL A 332 -5.52 16.65 -16.38
C VAL A 332 -5.27 16.34 -17.86
N ARG A 333 -4.21 15.59 -18.17
CA ARG A 333 -3.90 15.18 -19.55
C ARG A 333 -4.66 13.91 -19.88
N THR A 334 -5.21 13.81 -21.08
CA THR A 334 -5.98 12.63 -21.48
C THR A 334 -5.12 11.65 -22.26
N TYR A 335 -5.35 10.35 -22.06
CA TYR A 335 -4.72 9.31 -22.88
C TYR A 335 -5.73 8.28 -23.38
N ALA A 336 -5.44 7.70 -24.53
CA ALA A 336 -6.09 6.48 -25.01
C ALA A 336 -5.10 5.32 -24.94
N ALA A 337 -5.55 4.13 -24.54
CA ALA A 337 -4.69 2.95 -24.47
C ALA A 337 -5.16 1.87 -25.44
N VAL A 338 -4.27 1.38 -26.31
CA VAL A 338 -4.58 0.31 -27.25
C VAL A 338 -3.58 -0.82 -27.10
N GLY A 339 -4.06 -2.04 -26.92
CA GLY A 339 -3.16 -3.19 -26.87
C GLY A 339 -3.81 -4.56 -26.66
N ASP A 340 -3.06 -5.49 -26.09
CA ASP A 340 -3.44 -6.90 -25.93
C ASP A 340 -3.55 -7.33 -24.45
N SER A 341 -3.18 -8.58 -24.12
CA SER A 341 -3.22 -9.13 -22.76
C SER A 341 -2.32 -8.38 -21.78
N ILE A 342 -1.23 -7.77 -22.23
CA ILE A 342 -0.30 -6.99 -21.39
C ILE A 342 -0.95 -5.66 -20.97
N THR A 343 -1.78 -5.10 -21.85
CA THR A 343 -2.58 -3.91 -21.56
C THR A 343 -3.84 -4.25 -20.76
N ALA A 344 -4.50 -5.36 -21.04
CA ALA A 344 -5.75 -5.74 -20.35
C ALA A 344 -5.55 -6.43 -18.99
N GLY A 345 -4.41 -7.08 -18.75
CA GLY A 345 -4.13 -7.83 -17.52
C GLY A 345 -4.94 -9.13 -17.39
N PHE A 346 -5.11 -9.89 -18.47
CA PHE A 346 -5.85 -11.17 -18.52
C PHE A 346 -7.35 -11.16 -18.16
N ARG A 347 -8.02 -10.00 -18.22
CA ARG A 347 -9.49 -9.97 -18.16
C ARG A 347 -10.10 -9.77 -19.55
N HIS A 348 -11.17 -10.51 -19.85
CA HIS A 348 -11.99 -10.31 -21.04
C HIS A 348 -13.10 -9.30 -20.72
N TYR A 349 -12.91 -8.02 -21.07
CA TYR A 349 -13.99 -7.01 -21.02
C TYR A 349 -13.86 -6.03 -22.18
N ASP A 350 -14.99 -5.52 -22.63
CA ASP A 350 -15.11 -4.62 -23.79
C ASP A 350 -14.78 -3.15 -23.46
N HIS A 351 -14.14 -2.88 -22.31
CA HIS A 351 -13.81 -1.53 -21.83
C HIS A 351 -12.71 -1.55 -20.74
N LEU A 352 -11.78 -0.60 -20.83
CA LEU A 352 -10.56 -0.50 -20.01
C LEU A 352 -10.77 0.13 -18.61
N GLY A 353 -12.02 0.28 -18.16
CA GLY A 353 -12.35 0.94 -16.89
C GLY A 353 -12.00 0.15 -15.63
N ALA A 354 -11.70 -1.14 -15.75
CA ALA A 354 -11.31 -2.02 -14.64
C ALA A 354 -10.29 -3.07 -15.12
N PRO A 355 -9.02 -2.68 -15.35
CA PRO A 355 -8.00 -3.58 -15.87
C PRO A 355 -7.67 -4.70 -14.87
N GLY A 356 -7.17 -5.84 -15.36
CA GLY A 356 -6.74 -6.93 -14.50
C GLY A 356 -5.47 -6.62 -13.69
N PRO A 357 -5.12 -7.46 -12.70
CA PRO A 357 -4.01 -7.20 -11.77
C PRO A 357 -2.63 -7.19 -12.43
N SER A 358 -2.46 -7.89 -13.56
CA SER A 358 -1.23 -7.89 -14.36
C SER A 358 -1.24 -6.85 -15.49
N SER A 359 -2.19 -5.92 -15.49
CA SER A 359 -2.21 -4.84 -16.49
C SER A 359 -1.21 -3.75 -16.12
N TRP A 360 -0.48 -3.22 -17.10
CA TRP A 360 0.35 -2.03 -16.87
C TRP A 360 -0.46 -0.79 -16.50
N LEU A 361 -1.77 -0.75 -16.79
CA LEU A 361 -2.65 0.35 -16.41
C LEU A 361 -2.75 0.53 -14.88
N GLN A 362 -2.39 -0.51 -14.10
CA GLN A 362 -2.32 -0.46 -12.63
C GLN A 362 -1.18 0.43 -12.08
N GLY A 363 -0.19 0.76 -12.93
CA GLY A 363 0.87 1.72 -12.62
C GLY A 363 0.33 3.12 -12.30
N GLU A 364 1.20 4.09 -12.03
CA GLU A 364 0.82 5.48 -11.69
C GLU A 364 0.21 6.26 -12.88
N THR A 365 -0.95 5.81 -13.39
CA THR A 365 -1.75 6.53 -14.40
C THR A 365 -2.79 7.43 -13.73
N ALA A 366 -3.42 6.96 -12.65
CA ALA A 366 -4.67 7.50 -12.10
C ALA A 366 -4.63 8.91 -11.46
N GLY A 367 -3.45 9.48 -11.19
CA GLY A 367 -3.34 10.82 -10.59
C GLY A 367 -3.00 11.95 -11.57
N ARG A 368 -2.43 11.62 -12.74
CA ARG A 368 -1.88 12.60 -13.70
C ARG A 368 -2.47 12.44 -15.10
N LEU A 369 -2.87 11.23 -15.50
CA LEU A 369 -3.42 10.94 -16.82
C LEU A 369 -4.83 10.37 -16.69
N GLN A 370 -5.79 10.97 -17.38
CA GLN A 370 -7.17 10.47 -17.43
C GLN A 370 -7.39 9.64 -18.68
N LEU A 371 -7.87 8.41 -18.50
CA LEU A 371 -8.20 7.54 -19.63
C LEU A 371 -9.43 8.10 -20.36
N ALA A 372 -9.27 8.47 -21.63
CA ALA A 372 -10.31 9.04 -22.49
C ALA A 372 -10.87 8.04 -23.50
N GLY A 373 -10.23 6.88 -23.66
CA GLY A 373 -10.70 5.83 -24.56
C GLY A 373 -9.64 4.77 -24.83
N GLY A 374 -9.89 3.93 -25.82
CA GLY A 374 -8.98 2.87 -26.21
C GLY A 374 -9.63 1.50 -26.22
N TRP A 375 -8.82 0.48 -26.50
CA TRP A 375 -9.28 -0.89 -26.66
C TRP A 375 -8.13 -1.86 -26.39
N ALA A 376 -8.32 -2.80 -25.46
CA ALA A 376 -7.38 -3.90 -25.32
C ALA A 376 -8.09 -5.20 -24.98
N VAL A 377 -7.72 -6.26 -25.70
CA VAL A 377 -8.29 -7.59 -25.51
C VAL A 377 -7.17 -8.63 -25.53
N PRO A 378 -7.12 -9.55 -24.55
CA PRO A 378 -6.12 -10.62 -24.52
C PRO A 378 -6.05 -11.44 -25.82
N GLY A 379 -4.83 -11.76 -26.26
CA GLY A 379 -4.60 -12.62 -27.42
C GLY A 379 -4.86 -11.99 -28.79
N THR A 380 -4.98 -10.66 -28.88
CA THR A 380 -5.31 -9.97 -30.13
C THR A 380 -4.08 -9.52 -30.92
N THR A 381 -4.17 -9.61 -32.24
CA THR A 381 -3.17 -9.06 -33.16
C THR A 381 -3.43 -7.60 -33.49
N THR A 382 -2.46 -6.91 -34.09
CA THR A 382 -2.61 -5.52 -34.53
C THR A 382 -3.76 -5.33 -35.54
N ALA A 383 -4.03 -6.32 -36.39
CA ALA A 383 -5.19 -6.31 -37.29
C ALA A 383 -6.52 -6.31 -36.53
N GLN A 384 -6.61 -7.09 -35.45
CA GLN A 384 -7.79 -7.16 -34.59
C GLN A 384 -7.95 -5.86 -33.78
N MET A 385 -6.85 -5.28 -33.28
CA MET A 385 -6.86 -3.95 -32.66
C MET A 385 -7.41 -2.88 -33.62
N LEU A 386 -6.90 -2.84 -34.86
CA LEU A 386 -7.36 -1.88 -35.88
C LEU A 386 -8.85 -2.01 -36.19
N ALA A 387 -9.36 -3.23 -36.26
CA ALA A 387 -10.77 -3.50 -36.53
C ALA A 387 -11.69 -2.91 -35.44
N HIS A 388 -11.28 -2.93 -34.17
CA HIS A 388 -12.16 -2.62 -33.03
C HIS A 388 -11.89 -1.27 -32.38
N VAL A 389 -10.67 -0.74 -32.48
CA VAL A 389 -10.33 0.55 -31.87
C VAL A 389 -11.23 1.67 -32.42
N ALA A 390 -11.67 2.56 -31.53
CA ALA A 390 -12.48 3.72 -31.86
C ALA A 390 -11.64 5.02 -31.72
N PRO A 391 -12.05 6.11 -32.41
CA PRO A 391 -11.50 7.44 -32.15
C PRO A 391 -11.64 7.84 -30.67
N ALA A 392 -10.68 8.60 -30.16
CA ALA A 392 -10.70 9.12 -28.79
C ALA A 392 -10.11 10.53 -28.72
N ASP A 393 -10.75 11.43 -27.98
CA ASP A 393 -10.22 12.78 -27.70
C ASP A 393 -9.15 12.69 -26.60
N ALA A 394 -7.94 12.30 -27.02
CA ALA A 394 -6.79 12.08 -26.16
C ALA A 394 -5.60 12.97 -26.55
N ASP A 395 -4.89 13.50 -25.56
CA ASP A 395 -3.61 14.19 -25.79
C ASP A 395 -2.52 13.22 -26.27
N VAL A 396 -2.58 11.95 -25.83
CA VAL A 396 -1.65 10.89 -26.24
C VAL A 396 -2.32 9.53 -26.42
N LEU A 397 -1.99 8.82 -27.49
CA LEU A 397 -2.23 7.38 -27.64
C LEU A 397 -1.05 6.60 -27.07
N VAL A 398 -1.31 5.69 -26.13
CA VAL A 398 -0.36 4.67 -25.68
C VAL A 398 -0.66 3.37 -26.43
N LEU A 399 0.26 2.97 -27.31
CA LEU A 399 0.08 1.85 -28.23
C LEU A 399 1.06 0.71 -27.91
N LEU A 400 0.53 -0.39 -27.37
CA LEU A 400 1.27 -1.63 -27.10
C LEU A 400 0.66 -2.76 -27.95
N GLY A 401 1.20 -2.98 -29.14
CA GLY A 401 0.74 -4.02 -30.05
C GLY A 401 1.90 -4.73 -30.73
N GLY A 402 1.68 -6.00 -31.08
CA GLY A 402 2.64 -6.80 -31.82
C GLY A 402 3.08 -8.10 -31.14
N THR A 403 2.83 -8.28 -29.84
CA THR A 403 3.18 -9.52 -29.12
C THR A 403 2.59 -10.75 -29.80
N ASN A 404 1.29 -10.72 -30.10
CA ASN A 404 0.59 -11.82 -30.79
C ASN A 404 0.93 -11.92 -32.28
N ASP A 405 1.30 -10.81 -32.91
CA ASP A 405 1.75 -10.78 -34.31
C ASP A 405 3.08 -11.55 -34.46
N VAL A 406 4.02 -11.31 -33.54
CA VAL A 406 5.27 -12.07 -33.43
C VAL A 406 5.00 -13.55 -33.18
N ILE A 407 4.13 -13.88 -32.20
CA ILE A 407 3.77 -15.27 -31.88
C ILE A 407 3.14 -15.99 -33.09
N ARG A 408 2.37 -15.28 -33.91
CA ARG A 408 1.67 -15.83 -35.10
C ARG A 408 2.46 -15.70 -36.40
N GLY A 409 3.67 -15.15 -36.37
CA GLY A 409 4.50 -14.97 -37.57
C GLY A 409 3.91 -13.97 -38.58
N VAL A 410 3.16 -12.97 -38.13
CA VAL A 410 2.64 -11.90 -39.00
C VAL A 410 3.83 -11.07 -39.53
N PRO A 411 3.89 -10.80 -40.85
CA PRO A 411 4.96 -9.98 -41.43
C PRO A 411 5.03 -8.59 -40.80
N TRP A 412 6.25 -8.06 -40.69
CA TRP A 412 6.49 -6.75 -40.08
C TRP A 412 5.76 -5.63 -40.81
N GLU A 413 5.70 -5.68 -42.13
CA GLU A 413 5.08 -4.66 -42.97
C GLU A 413 3.57 -4.58 -42.71
N VAL A 414 2.92 -5.73 -42.48
CA VAL A 414 1.51 -5.81 -42.08
C VAL A 414 1.33 -5.23 -40.68
N THR A 415 2.21 -5.60 -39.74
CA THR A 415 2.16 -5.11 -38.37
C THR A 415 2.36 -3.59 -38.31
N ALA A 416 3.37 -3.06 -38.98
CA ALA A 416 3.68 -1.64 -39.05
C ALA A 416 2.52 -0.83 -39.67
N GLY A 417 1.97 -1.32 -40.79
CA GLY A 417 0.81 -0.72 -41.43
C GLY A 417 -0.42 -0.67 -40.51
N ASN A 418 -0.67 -1.74 -39.75
CA ASN A 418 -1.76 -1.76 -38.76
C ASN A 418 -1.51 -0.77 -37.61
N LEU A 419 -0.29 -0.68 -37.07
CA LEU A 419 0.04 0.27 -36.00
C LEU A 419 -0.14 1.72 -36.45
N GLN A 420 0.29 2.06 -37.67
CA GLN A 420 0.06 3.37 -38.28
C GLN A 420 -1.43 3.66 -38.43
N ALA A 421 -2.20 2.70 -38.94
CA ALA A 421 -3.63 2.84 -39.12
C ALA A 421 -4.39 2.96 -37.79
N ILE A 422 -3.94 2.27 -36.73
CA ILE A 422 -4.49 2.40 -35.36
C ILE A 422 -4.26 3.82 -34.86
N ALA A 423 -3.02 4.33 -34.96
CA ALA A 423 -2.70 5.68 -34.50
C ALA A 423 -3.54 6.74 -35.24
N ALA A 424 -3.66 6.62 -36.55
CA ALA A 424 -4.51 7.50 -37.36
C ALA A 424 -5.99 7.39 -36.99
N LYS A 425 -6.51 6.18 -36.75
CA LYS A 425 -7.92 5.93 -36.41
C LYS A 425 -8.29 6.45 -35.02
N VAL A 426 -7.39 6.32 -34.04
CA VAL A 426 -7.58 6.88 -32.69
C VAL A 426 -7.62 8.41 -32.76
N GLY A 427 -6.72 9.01 -33.54
CA GLY A 427 -6.68 10.46 -33.75
C GLY A 427 -6.19 11.26 -32.53
N ALA A 428 -5.41 10.64 -31.63
CA ALA A 428 -4.78 11.34 -30.52
C ALA A 428 -3.70 12.31 -31.03
N ARG A 429 -3.44 13.39 -30.28
CA ARG A 429 -2.49 14.44 -30.72
C ARG A 429 -1.05 13.96 -30.81
N ASN A 430 -0.67 13.02 -29.95
CA ASN A 430 0.66 12.41 -29.92
C ASN A 430 0.50 10.89 -29.80
N THR A 431 1.50 10.14 -30.23
CA THR A 431 1.55 8.68 -30.05
C THR A 431 2.82 8.29 -29.28
N LEU A 432 2.65 7.41 -28.31
CA LEU A 432 3.68 6.68 -27.59
C LEU A 432 3.59 5.20 -27.98
N ALA A 433 4.56 4.74 -28.76
CA ALA A 433 4.77 3.32 -29.01
C ALA A 433 5.45 2.67 -27.81
N VAL A 434 4.89 1.57 -27.33
CA VAL A 434 5.42 0.79 -26.20
C VAL A 434 6.00 -0.51 -26.75
N GLY A 435 7.27 -0.80 -26.43
CA GLY A 435 7.92 -2.05 -26.78
C GLY A 435 7.14 -3.27 -26.28
N ILE A 436 7.24 -4.39 -26.99
CA ILE A 436 6.64 -5.65 -26.53
C ILE A 436 7.50 -6.29 -25.44
N VAL A 437 6.86 -7.18 -24.69
CA VAL A 437 7.46 -7.99 -23.63
C VAL A 437 8.38 -9.09 -24.18
N PRO A 438 9.25 -9.69 -23.35
CA PRO A 438 9.91 -10.96 -23.68
C PRO A 438 8.89 -12.08 -23.91
N ILE A 439 9.22 -12.96 -24.85
CA ILE A 439 8.46 -14.19 -25.14
C ILE A 439 9.45 -15.32 -24.88
N GLY A 440 9.38 -15.98 -23.72
CA GLY A 440 10.47 -16.85 -23.25
C GLY A 440 10.71 -18.08 -24.15
N TRP A 441 9.72 -18.50 -24.95
CA TRP A 441 9.88 -19.55 -25.95
C TRP A 441 10.31 -19.05 -27.35
N LEU A 442 10.50 -17.73 -27.55
CA LEU A 442 10.99 -17.11 -28.79
C LEU A 442 12.16 -16.15 -28.49
N PRO A 443 13.35 -16.67 -28.14
CA PRO A 443 14.53 -15.85 -27.83
C PRO A 443 14.91 -14.93 -29.00
N GLY A 444 15.34 -13.70 -28.68
CA GLY A 444 15.68 -12.65 -29.65
C GLY A 444 14.51 -12.02 -30.44
N ALA A 445 13.30 -12.56 -30.37
CA ALA A 445 12.16 -12.03 -31.13
C ALA A 445 11.75 -10.63 -30.65
N ARG A 446 11.74 -10.41 -29.32
CA ARG A 446 11.49 -9.09 -28.71
C ARG A 446 12.46 -8.04 -29.23
N GLU A 447 13.76 -8.33 -29.20
CA GLU A 447 14.81 -7.36 -29.57
C GLU A 447 14.68 -6.93 -31.03
N GLN A 448 14.47 -7.90 -31.93
CA GLN A 448 14.27 -7.63 -33.35
C GLN A 448 12.98 -6.84 -33.63
N PHE A 449 11.91 -7.11 -32.87
CA PHE A 449 10.65 -6.39 -33.01
C PHE A 449 10.75 -4.97 -32.46
N ASN A 450 11.26 -4.81 -31.23
CA ASN A 450 11.38 -3.52 -30.55
C ASN A 450 12.33 -2.57 -31.27
N ALA A 451 13.40 -3.07 -31.89
CA ALA A 451 14.27 -2.25 -32.74
C ALA A 451 13.51 -1.68 -33.96
N ARG A 452 12.69 -2.50 -34.61
CA ARG A 452 11.85 -2.07 -35.74
C ARG A 452 10.73 -1.12 -35.31
N LEU A 453 10.13 -1.35 -34.14
CA LEU A 453 9.13 -0.46 -33.55
C LEU A 453 9.71 0.91 -33.18
N ALA A 454 10.92 0.95 -32.63
CA ALA A 454 11.61 2.20 -32.35
C ALA A 454 11.92 3.00 -33.63
N ALA A 455 12.33 2.31 -34.71
CA ALA A 455 12.54 2.92 -36.01
C ALA A 455 11.23 3.49 -36.59
N LEU A 456 10.13 2.72 -36.58
CA LEU A 456 8.81 3.17 -37.00
C LEU A 456 8.36 4.40 -36.19
N ALA A 457 8.52 4.37 -34.86
CA ALA A 457 8.17 5.49 -34.01
C ALA A 457 8.95 6.76 -34.41
N SER A 458 10.25 6.63 -34.69
CA SER A 458 11.07 7.74 -35.18
C SER A 458 10.58 8.27 -36.53
N GLU A 459 10.26 7.39 -37.49
CA GLU A 459 9.75 7.75 -38.81
C GLU A 459 8.40 8.47 -38.76
N GLN A 460 7.52 8.07 -37.82
CA GLN A 460 6.19 8.66 -37.65
C GLN A 460 6.19 9.89 -36.73
N GLY A 461 7.34 10.29 -36.18
CA GLY A 461 7.42 11.37 -35.18
C GLY A 461 6.79 11.02 -33.82
N TRP A 462 6.57 9.73 -33.56
CA TRP A 462 6.06 9.23 -32.29
C TRP A 462 7.15 9.20 -31.22
N ARG A 463 6.74 9.03 -29.96
CA ARG A 463 7.65 8.62 -28.89
C ARG A 463 7.73 7.11 -28.82
N TYR A 464 8.85 6.61 -28.33
CA TYR A 464 9.07 5.19 -28.06
C TYR A 464 9.53 5.00 -26.62
N VAL A 465 9.03 3.96 -25.97
CA VAL A 465 9.51 3.51 -24.65
C VAL A 465 9.56 2.00 -24.59
N ASP A 466 10.64 1.45 -24.03
CA ASP A 466 10.73 0.03 -23.66
C ASP A 466 10.70 -0.07 -22.12
N PRO A 467 9.51 -0.27 -21.51
CA PRO A 467 9.38 -0.28 -20.07
C PRO A 467 9.86 -1.59 -19.43
N TRP A 468 10.21 -2.59 -20.24
CA TRP A 468 10.55 -3.94 -19.78
C TRP A 468 12.05 -4.14 -19.56
N LEU A 469 12.91 -3.24 -20.04
CA LEU A 469 14.37 -3.35 -19.88
C LEU A 469 14.82 -3.63 -18.44
N PRO A 470 14.29 -2.95 -17.39
CA PRO A 470 14.68 -3.23 -16.00
C PRO A 470 14.16 -4.58 -15.47
N LEU A 471 13.21 -5.21 -16.18
CA LEU A 471 12.52 -6.44 -15.80
C LEU A 471 13.03 -7.64 -16.61
N THR A 472 14.16 -7.48 -17.31
CA THR A 472 14.75 -8.49 -18.17
C THR A 472 16.16 -8.87 -17.77
N ALA A 473 16.50 -10.14 -17.99
CA ALA A 473 17.84 -10.69 -17.89
C ALA A 473 18.27 -11.17 -19.28
N GLY A 474 18.86 -10.27 -20.07
CA GLY A 474 19.09 -10.50 -21.49
C GLY A 474 17.78 -10.49 -22.28
N ASP A 475 17.55 -11.53 -23.09
CA ASP A 475 16.36 -11.67 -23.93
C ASP A 475 15.16 -12.32 -23.21
N ARG A 476 15.30 -12.61 -21.92
CA ARG A 476 14.28 -13.26 -21.07
C ARG A 476 13.80 -12.35 -19.95
N TRP A 477 12.69 -12.75 -19.34
CA TRP A 477 12.23 -12.19 -18.07
C TRP A 477 13.27 -12.39 -16.98
N ALA A 478 13.43 -11.39 -16.12
CA ALA A 478 14.15 -11.56 -14.86
C ALA A 478 13.43 -12.60 -13.98
N PRO A 479 14.15 -13.35 -13.12
CA PRO A 479 13.53 -14.34 -12.24
C PRO A 479 12.36 -13.75 -11.43
N GLY A 480 11.18 -14.38 -11.50
CA GLY A 480 9.98 -13.93 -10.79
C GLY A 480 9.22 -12.76 -11.44
N ALA A 481 9.69 -12.22 -12.57
CA ALA A 481 9.01 -11.13 -13.28
C ALA A 481 7.84 -11.62 -14.16
N SER A 482 7.80 -12.91 -14.49
CA SER A 482 6.73 -13.55 -15.25
C SER A 482 6.45 -14.97 -14.72
N PRO A 483 5.18 -15.38 -14.56
CA PRO A 483 4.83 -16.73 -14.12
C PRO A 483 4.72 -17.73 -15.28
N ASP A 484 4.62 -17.27 -16.52
CA ASP A 484 4.35 -18.09 -17.72
C ASP A 484 5.25 -17.74 -18.90
N ASP A 485 6.36 -17.04 -18.64
CA ASP A 485 7.35 -16.59 -19.62
C ASP A 485 6.82 -15.64 -20.72
N LEU A 486 5.62 -15.08 -20.55
CA LEU A 486 5.03 -14.11 -21.48
C LEU A 486 4.45 -12.90 -20.76
N HIS A 487 3.67 -13.14 -19.71
CA HIS A 487 2.92 -12.10 -19.04
C HIS A 487 3.60 -11.66 -17.76
N PRO A 488 3.59 -10.35 -17.45
CA PRO A 488 4.19 -9.87 -16.22
C PRO A 488 3.41 -10.33 -14.98
N THR A 489 4.11 -10.53 -13.87
CA THR A 489 3.48 -10.53 -12.54
C THR A 489 2.84 -9.16 -12.27
N PRO A 490 1.88 -9.05 -11.34
CA PRO A 490 1.32 -7.75 -10.95
C PRO A 490 2.38 -6.70 -10.60
N GLN A 491 3.45 -7.11 -9.91
CA GLN A 491 4.58 -6.24 -9.56
C GLN A 491 5.35 -5.76 -10.80
N ALA A 492 5.67 -6.66 -11.73
CA ALA A 492 6.36 -6.31 -12.97
C ALA A 492 5.49 -5.40 -13.87
N ALA A 493 4.19 -5.68 -13.95
CA ALA A 493 3.23 -4.87 -14.70
C ALA A 493 3.12 -3.46 -14.12
N PHE A 494 3.06 -3.35 -12.78
CA PHE A 494 3.05 -2.09 -12.07
C PHE A 494 4.31 -1.26 -12.35
N ALA A 495 5.50 -1.88 -12.28
CA ALA A 495 6.76 -1.21 -12.56
C ALA A 495 6.84 -0.67 -13.99
N ALA A 496 6.45 -1.50 -14.98
CA ALA A 496 6.38 -1.08 -16.38
C ALA A 496 5.34 0.03 -16.61
N GLY A 497 4.20 -0.05 -15.94
CA GLY A 497 3.13 0.93 -15.98
C GLY A 497 3.57 2.35 -15.60
N ARG A 498 4.46 2.49 -14.60
CA ARG A 498 5.05 3.80 -14.24
C ARG A 498 5.87 4.39 -15.38
N THR A 499 6.77 3.58 -15.96
CA THR A 499 7.62 4.00 -17.09
C THR A 499 6.78 4.43 -18.29
N ILE A 500 5.68 3.71 -18.56
CA ILE A 500 4.72 4.08 -19.60
C ILE A 500 4.01 5.40 -19.25
N ALA A 501 3.54 5.57 -18.01
CA ALA A 501 2.83 6.76 -17.57
C ALA A 501 3.70 8.02 -17.66
N ASP A 502 4.97 7.95 -17.26
CA ASP A 502 5.90 9.08 -17.37
C ASP A 502 6.18 9.46 -18.83
N ALA A 503 6.40 8.46 -19.68
CA ALA A 503 6.61 8.69 -21.11
C ALA A 503 5.35 9.28 -21.78
N ALA A 504 4.15 8.81 -21.39
CA ALA A 504 2.88 9.30 -21.89
C ALA A 504 2.62 10.74 -21.44
N TRP A 505 2.90 11.06 -20.18
CA TRP A 505 2.80 12.43 -19.66
C TRP A 505 3.70 13.38 -20.45
N GLN A 506 4.96 13.00 -20.70
CA GLN A 506 5.89 13.83 -21.48
C GLN A 506 5.45 13.99 -22.94
N ALA A 507 4.88 12.94 -23.54
CA ALA A 507 4.36 12.99 -24.91
C ALA A 507 3.15 13.95 -25.00
N ALA A 508 2.21 13.86 -24.06
CA ALA A 508 1.02 14.70 -24.01
C ALA A 508 1.32 16.20 -23.77
N ALA A 509 2.51 16.55 -23.24
CA ALA A 509 2.94 17.93 -23.03
C ALA A 509 3.21 18.69 -24.35
N ARG A 510 3.43 17.99 -25.46
CA ARG A 510 3.86 18.59 -26.72
C ARG A 510 2.68 19.19 -27.46
N ARG A 511 2.78 20.48 -27.79
CA ARG A 511 1.87 21.15 -28.72
C ARG A 511 2.17 20.68 -30.15
N GLY A 512 1.56 19.56 -30.56
CA GLY A 512 1.47 19.18 -31.97
C GLY A 512 0.35 19.96 -32.69
N PRO A 513 0.44 20.18 -34.02
CA PRO A 513 -0.69 20.69 -34.79
C PRO A 513 -1.84 19.65 -34.78
N ARG A 514 -3.08 20.14 -34.67
CA ARG A 514 -4.31 19.33 -34.80
C ARG A 514 -4.60 19.00 -36.25
#